data_AF-A0A1L7LJR6-F1
#
_entry.id   AF-A0A1L7LJR6-F1
#
_cell.length_a   1.000
_cell.length_b   1.000
_cell.length_c   1.000
_cell.angle_alpha   90.00
_cell.angle_beta   90.00
_cell.angle_gamma   90.00
#
_symmetry.space_group_name_H-M   'P 1'
#
loop_
_entity.id
_entity.type
_entity.pdbx_description
1 polymer ?
#
loop_
_entity_poly.entity_id
_entity_poly.type
_entity_poly.pdbx_seq_one_letter_code
_entity_poly.pdbx_strand_id
1 'polypeptide(L)'
;MKSAESFTVADAYAWVLEGRYDAYFDIKLSFKQAVKDKDGAYHKYADKLTWIPYKGIETYPLIHRNKANQKFVKAYNKAVKELKKDGTLAKLSKKYFGEDVFNYVTK
;
A
#
# COMPACT_ATOMS: atom_id res chain seq x y z
N MET A 1 -7.95 16.28 -29.20
CA MET A 1 -8.07 14.85 -28.82
C MET A 1 -8.62 14.78 -27.41
N LYS A 2 -9.84 14.25 -27.22
CA LYS A 2 -10.33 13.92 -25.88
C LYS A 2 -9.39 12.85 -25.32
N SER A 3 -8.83 13.10 -24.14
CA SER A 3 -8.08 12.07 -23.41
C SER A 3 -8.94 10.82 -23.33
N ALA A 4 -8.37 9.67 -23.68
CA ALA A 4 -8.92 8.40 -23.24
C ALA A 4 -9.13 8.50 -21.72
N GLU A 5 -10.26 7.99 -21.23
CA GLU A 5 -10.62 8.06 -19.81
C GLU A 5 -9.41 7.64 -18.97
N SER A 6 -8.87 8.60 -18.22
CA SER A 6 -7.83 8.31 -17.26
C SER A 6 -8.50 7.54 -16.15
N PHE A 7 -8.45 6.21 -16.20
CA PHE A 7 -8.94 5.35 -15.13
C PHE A 7 -8.28 5.76 -13.82
N THR A 8 -9.05 6.38 -12.94
CA THR A 8 -8.59 6.66 -11.59
C THR A 8 -8.97 5.48 -10.71
N VAL A 9 -8.19 5.21 -9.65
CA VAL A 9 -8.53 4.16 -8.66
C VAL A 9 -9.94 4.37 -8.08
N ALA A 10 -10.45 5.62 -8.09
CA ALA A 10 -11.81 5.95 -7.69
C ALA A 10 -12.88 5.20 -8.50
N ASP A 11 -12.73 5.10 -9.83
CA ASP A 11 -13.75 4.48 -10.70
C ASP A 11 -13.96 3.00 -10.39
N ALA A 12 -12.91 2.32 -9.89
CA ALA A 12 -12.99 0.91 -9.50
C ALA A 12 -13.96 0.66 -8.34
N TYR A 13 -14.09 1.59 -7.37
CA TYR A 13 -15.12 1.47 -6.34
C TYR A 13 -16.53 1.56 -6.91
N ALA A 14 -16.76 2.45 -7.88
CA ALA A 14 -18.07 2.61 -8.51
C ALA A 14 -18.48 1.32 -9.23
N TRP A 15 -17.57 0.67 -9.95
CA TRP A 15 -17.88 -0.58 -10.64
C TRP A 15 -18.19 -1.74 -9.70
N VAL A 16 -17.55 -1.82 -8.53
CA VAL A 16 -17.94 -2.79 -7.50
C VAL A 16 -19.32 -2.45 -6.92
N LEU A 17 -19.58 -1.17 -6.62
CA LEU A 17 -20.89 -0.72 -6.11
C LEU A 17 -22.03 -0.95 -7.11
N GLU A 18 -21.75 -0.85 -8.41
CA GLU A 18 -22.70 -1.11 -9.49
C GLU A 18 -22.85 -2.61 -9.82
N GLY A 19 -22.09 -3.48 -9.18
CA GLY A 19 -22.13 -4.93 -9.42
C GLY A 19 -21.50 -5.38 -10.74
N ARG A 20 -20.66 -4.55 -11.36
CA ARG A 20 -19.89 -4.93 -12.56
C ARG A 20 -18.73 -5.87 -12.23
N TYR A 21 -18.22 -5.80 -11.00
CA TYR A 21 -17.20 -6.69 -10.45
C TYR A 21 -17.53 -7.03 -9.00
N ASP A 22 -17.17 -8.23 -8.56
CA ASP A 22 -17.35 -8.64 -7.15
C ASP A 22 -16.34 -7.96 -6.21
N ALA A 23 -15.13 -7.67 -6.72
CA ALA A 23 -14.04 -7.04 -5.99
C ALA A 23 -13.00 -6.46 -6.95
N TYR A 24 -12.07 -5.66 -6.43
CA TYR A 24 -10.86 -5.26 -7.15
C TYR A 24 -9.67 -5.13 -6.18
N PHE A 25 -8.45 -5.13 -6.71
CA PHE A 25 -7.24 -4.97 -5.89
C PHE A 25 -6.93 -3.50 -5.62
N ASP A 26 -6.81 -3.16 -4.35
CA ASP A 26 -6.47 -1.81 -3.89
C ASP A 26 -5.49 -1.82 -2.72
N ILE A 27 -4.79 -0.69 -2.55
CA ILE A 27 -3.90 -0.45 -1.43
C ILE A 27 -4.74 0.02 -0.23
N LYS A 28 -4.49 -0.55 0.96
CA LYS A 28 -5.23 -0.22 2.20
C LYS A 28 -5.33 1.28 2.49
N LEU A 29 -4.29 2.04 2.18
CA LEU A 29 -4.26 3.49 2.38
C LEU A 29 -5.27 4.21 1.47
N SER A 30 -5.33 3.84 0.19
CA SER A 30 -6.31 4.37 -0.77
C SER A 30 -7.73 4.10 -0.28
N PHE A 31 -8.02 2.87 0.15
CA PHE A 31 -9.32 2.52 0.75
C PHE A 31 -9.64 3.35 1.99
N LYS A 32 -8.68 3.52 2.90
CA LYS A 32 -8.89 4.38 4.08
C LYS A 32 -9.24 5.82 3.68
N GLN A 33 -8.48 6.41 2.77
CA GLN A 33 -8.67 7.80 2.33
C GLN A 33 -9.96 7.99 1.52
N ALA A 34 -10.29 7.07 0.63
CA ALA A 34 -11.45 7.21 -0.24
C ALA A 34 -12.76 6.83 0.44
N VAL A 35 -12.75 5.79 1.29
CA VAL A 35 -13.97 5.17 1.83
C VAL A 35 -14.12 5.41 3.33
N LYS A 36 -13.07 5.26 4.15
CA LYS A 36 -13.22 5.34 5.62
C LYS A 36 -13.11 6.75 6.18
N ASP A 37 -12.29 7.62 5.60
CA ASP A 37 -12.20 9.02 5.99
C ASP A 37 -13.52 9.75 5.72
N LYS A 38 -13.96 10.57 6.69
CA LYS A 38 -15.24 11.31 6.65
C LYS A 38 -15.39 12.23 5.42
N ASP A 39 -14.26 12.73 4.92
CA ASP A 39 -14.19 13.64 3.78
C ASP A 39 -13.82 12.89 2.48
N GLY A 40 -13.74 11.55 2.53
CA GLY A 40 -13.39 10.71 1.39
C GLY A 40 -14.51 10.66 0.35
N ALA A 41 -14.13 10.61 -0.94
CA ALA A 41 -15.07 10.67 -2.06
C ALA A 41 -16.15 9.57 -2.05
N TYR A 42 -15.88 8.43 -1.39
CA TYR A 42 -16.78 7.28 -1.27
C TYR A 42 -17.27 7.06 0.16
N HIS A 43 -17.08 8.01 1.08
CA HIS A 43 -17.46 7.85 2.49
C HIS A 43 -18.94 7.52 2.70
N LYS A 44 -19.83 8.09 1.86
CA LYS A 44 -21.27 7.78 1.84
C LYS A 44 -21.60 6.31 1.55
N TYR A 45 -20.63 5.50 1.16
CA TYR A 45 -20.76 4.06 0.88
C TYR A 45 -19.89 3.20 1.82
N ALA A 46 -19.38 3.76 2.92
CA ALA A 46 -18.46 3.08 3.83
C ALA A 46 -19.07 1.84 4.54
N ASP A 47 -20.40 1.75 4.55
CA ASP A 47 -21.21 0.63 5.01
C ASP A 47 -21.41 -0.46 3.94
N LYS A 48 -21.26 -0.11 2.66
CA LYS A 48 -21.42 -1.03 1.52
C LYS A 48 -20.11 -1.62 1.02
N LEU A 49 -18.98 -1.04 1.42
CA LEU A 49 -17.66 -1.46 0.99
C LEU A 49 -16.81 -1.94 2.18
N THR A 50 -16.07 -3.01 1.96
CA THR A 50 -15.09 -3.54 2.89
C THR A 50 -13.75 -3.76 2.21
N TRP A 51 -12.69 -3.85 2.99
CA TRP A 51 -11.34 -4.17 2.53
C TRP A 51 -10.77 -5.27 3.41
N ILE A 52 -10.16 -6.27 2.79
CA ILE A 52 -9.51 -7.38 3.48
C ILE A 52 -8.06 -7.52 2.98
N PRO A 53 -7.11 -7.85 3.86
CA PRO A 53 -5.72 -8.06 3.44
C PRO A 53 -5.61 -9.35 2.62
N TYR A 54 -5.14 -9.23 1.38
CA TYR A 54 -4.81 -10.38 0.55
C TYR A 54 -3.30 -10.67 0.55
N LYS A 55 -2.49 -9.67 0.19
CA LYS A 55 -1.02 -9.80 0.09
C LYS A 55 -0.33 -8.47 0.34
N GLY A 56 0.77 -8.52 1.08
CA GLY A 56 1.69 -7.41 1.27
C GLY A 56 2.55 -7.21 0.03
N ILE A 57 2.66 -5.96 -0.42
CA ILE A 57 3.55 -5.56 -1.52
C ILE A 57 4.85 -5.06 -0.89
N GLU A 58 5.95 -5.72 -1.21
CA GLU A 58 7.26 -5.25 -0.77
C GLU A 58 7.64 -3.97 -1.51
N THR A 59 8.10 -2.98 -0.75
CA THR A 59 8.59 -1.72 -1.30
C THR A 59 10.10 -1.62 -1.09
N TYR A 60 10.78 -1.11 -2.10
CA TYR A 60 12.23 -1.00 -2.12
C TYR A 60 12.63 0.41 -2.51
N PRO A 61 13.60 1.04 -1.84
CA PRO A 61 14.13 2.32 -2.29
C PRO A 61 14.87 2.13 -3.62
N LEU A 62 14.64 3.05 -4.54
CA LEU A 62 15.39 3.11 -5.78
C LEU A 62 16.66 3.91 -5.55
N ILE A 63 17.82 3.28 -5.72
CA ILE A 63 19.14 3.90 -5.58
C ILE A 63 19.84 3.85 -6.94
N HIS A 64 20.34 5.00 -7.39
CA HIS A 64 21.01 5.11 -8.69
C HIS A 64 22.23 4.17 -8.78
N ARG A 65 22.32 3.39 -9.86
CA ARG A 65 23.32 2.33 -10.07
C ARG A 65 24.66 2.88 -10.58
N ASN A 66 25.42 3.58 -9.72
CA ASN A 66 26.76 4.07 -10.04
C ASN A 66 27.83 3.56 -9.05
N LYS A 67 29.12 3.73 -9.39
CA LYS A 67 30.24 3.28 -8.54
C LYS A 67 30.24 3.97 -7.17
N ALA A 68 29.91 5.26 -7.12
CA ALA A 68 29.87 6.04 -5.88
C ALA A 68 28.85 5.48 -4.87
N ASN A 69 27.72 4.94 -5.35
CA ASN A 69 26.64 4.44 -4.50
C ASN A 69 26.85 3.01 -3.99
N GLN A 70 27.85 2.26 -4.47
CA GLN A 70 28.04 0.87 -4.07
C GLN A 70 28.25 0.71 -2.54
N LYS A 71 29.03 1.62 -1.93
CA LYS A 71 29.25 1.61 -0.48
C LYS A 71 27.95 1.90 0.28
N PHE A 72 27.16 2.85 -0.20
CA PHE A 72 25.87 3.21 0.39
C PHE A 72 24.86 2.05 0.30
N VAL A 73 24.71 1.41 -0.86
CA VAL A 73 23.80 0.26 -1.03
C VAL A 73 24.15 -0.89 -0.07
N LYS A 74 25.44 -1.20 0.08
CA LYS A 74 25.90 -2.23 1.05
C LYS A 74 25.54 -1.85 2.48
N ALA A 75 25.79 -0.60 2.88
CA ALA A 75 25.47 -0.11 4.21
C ALA A 75 23.96 -0.10 4.49
N TYR A 76 23.16 0.39 3.54
CA TYR A 76 21.70 0.41 3.63
C TYR A 76 21.13 -1.01 3.79
N ASN A 77 21.54 -1.95 2.94
CA ASN A 77 21.09 -3.34 3.02
C ASN A 77 21.47 -4.01 4.35
N LYS A 78 22.65 -3.70 4.90
CA LYS A 78 23.06 -4.17 6.22
C LYS A 78 22.15 -3.60 7.31
N ALA A 79 21.92 -2.29 7.32
CA ALA A 79 21.07 -1.63 8.31
C ALA A 79 19.64 -2.18 8.28
N VAL A 80 19.02 -2.33 7.09
CA VAL A 80 17.66 -2.89 6.98
C VAL A 80 17.58 -4.33 7.52
N LYS A 81 18.60 -5.16 7.29
CA LYS A 81 18.66 -6.53 7.87
C LYS A 81 18.76 -6.52 9.39
N GLU A 82 19.58 -5.62 9.95
CA GLU A 82 19.73 -5.46 11.40
C GLU A 82 18.42 -5.00 12.05
N LEU A 83 17.77 -3.98 11.48
CA LEU A 83 16.46 -3.47 11.93
C LEU A 83 15.33 -4.50 11.79
N LYS A 84 15.42 -5.40 10.80
CA LYS A 84 14.48 -6.52 10.67
C LYS A 84 14.72 -7.55 11.77
N LYS A 85 15.99 -7.89 12.04
CA LYS A 85 16.39 -8.91 13.02
C LYS A 85 16.07 -8.50 14.46
N ASP A 86 16.25 -7.23 14.80
CA ASP A 86 16.02 -6.70 16.16
C ASP A 86 14.55 -6.33 16.44
N GLY A 87 13.67 -6.50 15.45
CA GLY A 87 12.24 -6.21 15.56
C GLY A 87 11.86 -4.73 15.45
N THR A 88 12.81 -3.84 15.15
CA THR A 88 12.53 -2.40 14.98
C THR A 88 11.54 -2.15 13.85
N LEU A 89 11.67 -2.84 12.71
CA LEU A 89 10.73 -2.67 11.59
C LEU A 89 9.30 -3.07 11.97
N ALA A 90 9.12 -4.16 12.71
CA ALA A 90 7.81 -4.59 13.20
C ALA A 90 7.19 -3.57 14.18
N LYS A 91 8.01 -3.01 15.10
CA LYS A 91 7.58 -1.95 16.02
C LYS A 91 7.14 -0.69 15.27
N LEU A 92 7.92 -0.25 14.27
CA LEU A 92 7.56 0.89 13.43
C LEU A 92 6.30 0.61 12.63
N SER A 93 6.17 -0.59 12.07
CA SER A 93 4.99 -0.99 11.32
C SER A 93 3.71 -0.85 12.16
N LYS A 94 3.72 -1.41 13.38
CA LYS A 94 2.61 -1.27 14.32
C LYS A 94 2.32 0.18 14.69
N LYS A 95 3.36 1.00 14.90
CA LYS A 95 3.21 2.41 15.26
C LYS A 95 2.51 3.23 14.16
N TYR A 96 2.86 3.02 12.90
CA TYR A 96 2.35 3.85 11.80
C TYR A 96 1.13 3.25 11.09
N PHE A 97 0.94 1.93 11.13
CA PHE A 97 -0.13 1.24 10.41
C PHE A 97 -1.17 0.57 11.33
N GLY A 98 -0.89 0.46 12.63
CA GLY A 98 -1.74 -0.22 13.61
C GLY A 98 -1.62 -1.74 13.60
N GLU A 99 -0.80 -2.30 12.71
CA GLU A 99 -0.57 -3.72 12.53
C GLU A 99 0.86 -3.97 12.05
N ASP A 100 1.31 -5.21 12.09
CA ASP A 100 2.58 -5.58 11.47
C ASP A 100 2.33 -5.98 10.00
N VAL A 101 2.58 -5.04 9.09
CA VAL A 101 2.31 -5.22 7.66
C VAL A 101 3.22 -6.28 7.02
N PHE A 102 4.34 -6.64 7.67
CA PHE A 102 5.24 -7.67 7.17
C PHE A 102 4.63 -9.08 7.31
N ASN A 103 3.61 -9.26 8.14
CA ASN A 103 2.86 -10.52 8.24
C ASN A 103 2.11 -10.89 6.95
N TYR A 104 1.88 -9.91 6.06
CA TYR A 104 1.18 -10.13 4.79
C TYR A 104 2.12 -10.41 3.63
N VAL A 105 3.44 -10.28 3.83
CA VAL A 105 4.43 -10.60 2.79
C VAL A 105 4.67 -12.10 2.76
N THR A 106 4.07 -12.77 1.78
CA THR A 106 4.27 -14.22 1.55
C THR A 106 5.65 -14.47 0.93
N LYS A 107 6.37 -15.48 1.44
CA LYS A 107 7.59 -16.02 0.82
C LYS A 107 7.26 -16.85 -0.42
#